data_AF-A5KCS2-F1
#
_entry.id   AF-A5KCS2-F1
#
_cell.length_a   1.000
_cell.length_b   1.000
_cell.length_c   1.000
_cell.angle_alpha   90.00
_cell.angle_beta   90.00
_cell.angle_gamma   90.00
#
_symmetry.space_group_name_H-M   'P 1'
#
loop_
_entity.id
_entity.type
_entity.pdbx_description
1 polymer ?
#
loop_
_entity_poly.entity_id
_entity_poly.type
_entity_poly.pdbx_seq_one_letter_code
_entity_poly.pdbx_strand_id
1 'polypeptide(L)'
;MLNFFMVFFSTIFFFHKQGSQECFRKVCSKVKNYLNYVKVNSESLDIPKCCKYLNYLLYDQAIYNLLSGYTTLSLYIELQKLYDEHNFDLVICNEHKEDVNYETYKKLNELITLYKDFDTYKASSDPKENNECKCVRKCANSYKTYIKKCEDGTQRNYCEALEEFRNTYNQHMQNGTNCNNVDIYLPSTKKVNIIVLITIPSIIILTFCFLLFILVLMHKCSKREEKKYEGKFK
;
A
#
# COMPACT_ATOMS: atom_id res chain seq x y z
N MET A 1 5.37 -10.30 -6.47
CA MET A 1 4.35 -9.24 -6.65
C MET A 1 4.94 -7.84 -6.86
N LEU A 2 6.09 -7.48 -6.24
CA LEU A 2 6.65 -6.12 -6.26
C LEU A 2 7.76 -5.81 -7.30
N ASN A 3 8.28 -6.82 -8.01
CA ASN A 3 9.23 -6.61 -9.11
C ASN A 3 8.56 -6.26 -10.45
N PHE A 4 7.23 -6.29 -10.53
CA PHE A 4 6.52 -6.33 -11.81
C PHE A 4 6.03 -4.95 -12.29
N PHE A 5 5.84 -3.97 -11.40
CA PHE A 5 5.54 -2.58 -11.80
C PHE A 5 6.75 -1.84 -12.41
N MET A 6 7.95 -2.42 -12.31
CA MET A 6 9.24 -1.78 -12.56
C MET A 6 9.56 -1.51 -14.05
N VAL A 7 8.85 -2.16 -14.99
CA VAL A 7 9.19 -2.07 -16.42
C VAL A 7 8.40 -1.00 -17.18
N PHE A 8 7.28 -0.50 -16.66
CA PHE A 8 6.35 0.28 -17.50
C PHE A 8 6.50 1.81 -17.45
N PHE A 9 7.15 2.36 -16.42
CA PHE A 9 7.15 3.81 -16.18
C PHE A 9 8.39 4.55 -16.70
N SER A 10 9.40 3.85 -17.21
CA SER A 10 10.67 4.44 -17.68
C SER A 10 10.61 5.04 -19.07
N THR A 11 9.51 4.91 -19.80
CA THR A 11 9.35 5.56 -21.11
C THR A 11 8.12 6.45 -21.16
N ILE A 12 8.39 7.72 -21.50
CA ILE A 12 7.49 8.74 -22.05
C ILE A 12 7.09 9.84 -21.06
N PHE A 13 7.96 10.84 -20.96
CA PHE A 13 7.59 12.21 -20.61
C PHE A 13 8.27 13.16 -21.60
N PHE A 14 7.60 13.56 -22.69
CA PHE A 14 8.03 14.72 -23.48
C PHE A 14 6.83 15.44 -24.16
N PHE A 15 6.62 16.68 -23.72
CA PHE A 15 6.28 17.93 -24.44
C PHE A 15 4.92 18.20 -25.14
N HIS A 16 4.44 19.41 -24.82
CA HIS A 16 3.71 20.45 -25.56
C HIS A 16 2.50 20.12 -26.46
N LYS A 17 1.37 20.71 -26.04
CA LYS A 17 0.19 21.22 -26.78
C LYS A 17 0.04 20.75 -28.24
N GLN A 18 -0.84 19.77 -28.47
CA GLN A 18 -1.31 19.33 -29.79
C GLN A 18 -2.82 19.04 -29.76
N GLY A 19 -3.48 19.04 -30.93
CA GLY A 19 -4.94 18.97 -31.07
C GLY A 19 -5.59 17.68 -30.52
N SER A 20 -6.91 17.74 -30.29
CA SER A 20 -7.72 16.70 -29.63
C SER A 20 -7.54 15.28 -30.21
N GLN A 21 -7.35 15.16 -31.53
CA GLN A 21 -7.18 13.86 -32.21
C GLN A 21 -5.83 13.20 -31.91
N GLU A 22 -4.75 13.98 -31.82
CA GLU A 22 -3.42 13.44 -31.49
C GLU A 22 -3.31 13.08 -30.00
N CYS A 23 -3.93 13.91 -29.15
CA CYS A 23 -4.12 13.66 -27.74
C CYS A 23 -4.83 12.32 -27.48
N PHE A 24 -5.92 12.10 -28.20
CA PHE A 24 -6.68 10.85 -28.14
C PHE A 24 -5.85 9.64 -28.60
N ARG A 25 -5.08 9.76 -29.69
CA ARG A 25 -4.20 8.69 -30.18
C ARG A 25 -3.11 8.31 -29.16
N LYS A 26 -2.53 9.28 -28.46
CA LYS A 26 -1.53 9.06 -27.41
C LYS A 26 -2.13 8.31 -26.21
N VAL A 27 -3.32 8.71 -25.76
CA VAL A 27 -4.07 8.00 -24.70
C VAL A 27 -4.36 6.57 -25.13
N CYS A 28 -4.85 6.37 -26.36
CA CYS A 28 -5.13 5.04 -26.91
C CYS A 28 -3.89 4.15 -26.88
N SER A 29 -2.74 4.65 -27.34
CA SER A 29 -1.48 3.87 -27.32
C SER A 29 -1.07 3.46 -25.91
N LYS A 30 -1.20 4.35 -24.92
CA LYS A 30 -0.85 4.07 -23.52
C LYS A 30 -1.76 2.99 -22.93
N VAL A 31 -3.08 3.13 -23.15
CA VAL A 31 -4.08 2.17 -22.69
C VAL A 31 -3.87 0.81 -23.36
N LYS A 32 -3.62 0.77 -24.67
CA LYS A 32 -3.34 -0.46 -25.42
C LYS A 32 -2.14 -1.21 -24.85
N ASN A 33 -1.02 -0.50 -24.65
CA ASN A 33 0.20 -1.10 -24.13
C ASN A 33 -0.04 -1.68 -22.74
N TYR A 34 -0.74 -0.94 -21.87
CA TYR A 34 -1.09 -1.39 -20.53
C TYR A 34 -1.99 -2.64 -20.56
N LEU A 35 -3.07 -2.63 -21.35
CA LEU A 35 -3.97 -3.78 -21.47
C LEU A 35 -3.26 -5.01 -22.04
N ASN A 36 -2.37 -4.84 -23.02
CA ASN A 36 -1.58 -5.94 -23.55
C ASN A 36 -0.69 -6.57 -22.47
N TYR A 37 -0.07 -5.74 -21.63
CA TYR A 37 0.71 -6.21 -20.50
C TYR A 37 -0.14 -6.98 -19.49
N VAL A 38 -1.33 -6.47 -19.15
CA VAL A 38 -2.26 -7.19 -18.24
C VAL A 38 -2.68 -8.53 -18.84
N LYS A 39 -2.98 -8.58 -20.14
CA LYS A 39 -3.38 -9.80 -20.86
C LYS A 39 -2.29 -10.86 -20.84
N VAL A 40 -1.05 -10.48 -21.16
CA VAL A 40 0.10 -11.41 -21.20
C VAL A 40 0.43 -11.97 -19.82
N ASN A 41 0.16 -11.23 -18.76
CA ASN A 41 0.56 -11.58 -17.39
C ASN A 41 -0.63 -11.91 -16.48
N SER A 42 -1.80 -12.20 -17.05
CA SER A 42 -3.08 -12.31 -16.33
C SER A 42 -3.07 -13.35 -15.21
N GLU A 43 -2.35 -14.45 -15.38
CA GLU A 43 -2.21 -15.51 -14.37
C GLU A 43 -1.44 -15.06 -13.11
N SER A 44 -0.56 -14.06 -13.26
CA SER A 44 0.32 -13.58 -12.19
C SER A 44 -0.15 -12.26 -11.56
N LEU A 45 -1.13 -11.62 -12.18
CA LEU A 45 -1.61 -10.29 -11.81
C LEU A 45 -2.97 -10.36 -11.12
N ASP A 46 -3.18 -9.42 -10.20
CA ASP A 46 -4.48 -9.14 -9.63
C ASP A 46 -5.29 -8.28 -10.63
N ILE A 47 -6.08 -8.96 -11.47
CA ILE A 47 -6.90 -8.32 -12.52
C ILE A 47 -7.78 -7.19 -11.96
N PRO A 48 -8.53 -7.36 -10.85
CA PRO A 48 -9.25 -6.27 -10.23
C PRO A 48 -8.39 -5.03 -9.91
N LYS A 49 -7.20 -5.20 -9.32
CA LYS A 49 -6.28 -4.08 -9.06
C LYS A 49 -5.80 -3.45 -10.37
N CYS A 50 -5.50 -4.25 -11.39
CA CYS A 50 -5.10 -3.76 -12.70
C CYS A 50 -6.19 -2.90 -13.36
N CYS A 51 -7.46 -3.31 -13.26
CA CYS A 51 -8.57 -2.56 -13.83
C CYS A 51 -8.87 -1.26 -13.07
N LYS A 52 -8.71 -1.25 -11.74
CA LYS A 52 -8.77 0.00 -10.96
C LYS A 52 -7.70 1.00 -11.37
N TYR A 53 -6.49 0.52 -11.67
CA TYR A 53 -5.43 1.37 -12.18
C TYR A 53 -5.74 1.91 -13.59
N LEU A 54 -6.37 1.11 -14.46
CA LEU A 54 -6.85 1.59 -15.76
C LEU A 54 -7.91 2.70 -15.59
N ASN A 55 -8.88 2.53 -14.69
CA ASN A 55 -9.87 3.55 -14.38
C ASN A 55 -9.21 4.87 -13.95
N TYR A 56 -8.21 4.80 -13.06
CA TYR A 56 -7.39 5.96 -12.67
C TYR A 56 -6.69 6.60 -13.88
N LEU A 57 -6.03 5.79 -14.72
CA LEU A 57 -5.32 6.29 -15.89
C LEU A 57 -6.26 7.05 -16.82
N LEU A 58 -7.45 6.51 -17.10
CA LEU A 58 -8.43 7.17 -17.97
C LEU A 58 -8.90 8.49 -17.36
N TYR A 59 -9.19 8.51 -16.06
CA TYR A 59 -9.63 9.71 -15.36
C TYR A 59 -8.54 10.80 -15.31
N ASP A 60 -7.29 10.43 -15.04
CA ASP A 60 -6.14 11.34 -15.07
C ASP A 60 -6.03 12.05 -16.43
N GLN A 61 -6.18 11.29 -17.52
CA GLN A 61 -6.12 11.84 -18.89
C GLN A 61 -7.33 12.72 -19.22
N ALA A 62 -8.52 12.38 -18.70
CA ALA A 62 -9.75 13.14 -18.86
C ALA A 62 -9.67 14.51 -18.16
N ILE A 63 -9.17 14.54 -16.93
CA ILE A 63 -9.13 15.76 -16.10
C ILE A 63 -7.97 16.66 -16.46
N TYR A 64 -6.75 16.12 -16.61
CA TYR A 64 -5.57 16.98 -16.53
C TYR A 64 -5.06 17.53 -17.85
N ASN A 65 -5.19 16.87 -19.02
CA ASN A 65 -4.43 17.39 -20.19
C ASN A 65 -4.90 17.08 -21.62
N LEU A 66 -5.87 16.22 -21.90
CA LEU A 66 -6.02 15.74 -23.30
C LEU A 66 -7.46 15.66 -23.82
N LEU A 67 -8.46 15.46 -22.95
CA LEU A 67 -9.83 15.11 -23.35
C LEU A 67 -10.89 15.78 -22.45
N SER A 68 -10.73 17.08 -22.18
CA SER A 68 -11.70 17.84 -21.37
C SER A 68 -13.12 17.70 -21.95
N GLY A 69 -14.05 17.16 -21.17
CA GLY A 69 -15.43 16.89 -21.60
C GLY A 69 -15.81 15.40 -21.68
N TYR A 70 -14.85 14.50 -21.52
CA TYR A 70 -15.11 13.06 -21.40
C TYR A 70 -15.14 12.61 -19.93
N THR A 71 -16.05 11.70 -19.59
CA THR A 71 -16.02 10.94 -18.33
C THR A 71 -15.16 9.67 -18.51
N THR A 72 -14.78 9.01 -17.41
CA THR A 72 -14.08 7.72 -17.46
C THR A 72 -14.84 6.73 -18.36
N LEU A 73 -16.17 6.71 -18.22
CA LEU A 73 -17.06 5.82 -18.96
C LEU A 73 -17.13 6.18 -20.45
N SER A 74 -17.21 7.48 -20.81
CA SER A 74 -17.23 7.85 -22.23
C SER A 74 -15.89 7.58 -22.91
N LEU A 75 -14.77 7.69 -22.19
CA LEU A 75 -13.48 7.22 -22.68
C LEU A 75 -13.46 5.71 -22.91
N TYR A 76 -14.03 4.92 -22.00
CA TYR A 76 -14.16 3.48 -22.20
C TYR A 76 -14.95 3.14 -23.47
N ILE A 77 -16.07 3.82 -23.71
CA ILE A 77 -16.92 3.61 -24.90
C ILE A 77 -16.16 3.99 -26.18
N GLU A 78 -15.50 5.15 -26.20
CA GLU A 78 -14.75 5.60 -27.37
C GLU A 78 -13.52 4.72 -27.65
N LEU A 79 -12.82 4.28 -26.61
CA LEU A 79 -11.76 3.29 -26.75
C LEU A 79 -12.33 1.99 -27.34
N GLN A 80 -13.44 1.49 -26.81
CA GLN A 80 -14.04 0.24 -27.29
C GLN A 80 -14.41 0.29 -28.79
N LYS A 81 -15.02 1.38 -29.25
CA LYS A 81 -15.34 1.60 -30.68
C LYS A 81 -14.10 1.52 -31.59
N LEU A 82 -12.95 2.04 -31.14
CA LEU A 82 -11.71 1.99 -31.91
C LEU A 82 -11.05 0.60 -31.92
N TYR A 83 -11.36 -0.26 -30.94
CA TYR A 83 -10.70 -1.54 -30.74
C TYR A 83 -11.50 -2.75 -31.26
N ASP A 84 -12.79 -2.59 -31.56
CA ASP A 84 -13.63 -3.63 -32.18
C ASP A 84 -13.13 -4.05 -33.59
N GLU A 85 -12.28 -3.25 -34.25
CA GLU A 85 -11.61 -3.61 -35.51
C GLU A 85 -10.32 -4.46 -35.32
N HIS A 86 -9.82 -4.62 -34.08
CA HIS A 86 -8.46 -5.14 -33.83
C HIS A 86 -8.32 -6.20 -32.70
N ASN A 87 -9.41 -6.79 -32.20
CA ASN A 87 -9.37 -7.93 -31.25
C ASN A 87 -8.57 -7.66 -29.96
N PHE A 88 -8.80 -6.51 -29.31
CA PHE A 88 -8.21 -6.19 -28.00
C PHE A 88 -9.26 -6.24 -26.89
N ASP A 89 -9.05 -7.11 -25.89
CA ASP A 89 -9.98 -7.34 -24.78
C ASP A 89 -9.91 -6.24 -23.71
N LEU A 90 -10.61 -5.13 -23.97
CA LEU A 90 -11.20 -4.33 -22.90
C LEU A 90 -12.11 -5.16 -21.98
N VAL A 91 -12.51 -6.34 -22.45
CA VAL A 91 -13.25 -7.37 -21.73
C VAL A 91 -12.62 -7.72 -20.39
N ILE A 92 -11.28 -7.72 -20.28
CA ILE A 92 -10.57 -8.04 -19.03
C ILE A 92 -11.03 -7.14 -17.87
N CYS A 93 -11.43 -5.91 -18.17
CA CYS A 93 -11.88 -4.95 -17.17
C CYS A 93 -13.38 -4.64 -17.21
N ASN A 94 -14.18 -5.35 -18.01
CA ASN A 94 -15.61 -5.06 -18.16
C ASN A 94 -16.38 -5.08 -16.84
N GLU A 95 -16.11 -6.07 -15.98
CA GLU A 95 -16.74 -6.21 -14.66
C GLU A 95 -16.20 -5.23 -13.61
N HIS A 96 -15.17 -4.45 -13.95
CA HIS A 96 -14.47 -3.54 -13.06
C HIS A 96 -14.43 -2.11 -13.60
N LYS A 97 -15.28 -1.80 -14.60
CA LYS A 97 -15.49 -0.43 -15.09
C LYS A 97 -16.17 0.37 -13.99
N GLU A 98 -15.44 1.30 -13.40
CA GLU A 98 -15.97 2.19 -12.37
C GLU A 98 -15.74 3.63 -12.80
N ASP A 99 -16.74 4.49 -12.58
CA ASP A 99 -16.52 5.92 -12.75
C ASP A 99 -15.76 6.45 -11.53
N VAL A 100 -14.55 6.92 -11.79
CA VAL A 100 -13.68 7.45 -10.75
C VAL A 100 -14.19 8.84 -10.41
N ASN A 101 -14.62 9.08 -9.17
CA ASN A 101 -14.87 10.44 -8.71
C ASN A 101 -13.56 11.11 -8.26
N TYR A 102 -13.59 12.44 -8.12
CA TYR A 102 -12.40 13.22 -7.77
C TYR A 102 -11.73 12.77 -6.45
N GLU A 103 -12.52 12.41 -5.44
CA GLU A 103 -11.98 11.95 -4.15
C GLU A 103 -11.30 10.59 -4.26
N THR A 104 -11.87 9.65 -5.01
CA THR A 104 -11.25 8.36 -5.32
C THR A 104 -9.97 8.57 -6.13
N TYR A 105 -10.02 9.43 -7.15
CA TYR A 105 -8.85 9.79 -7.94
C TYR A 105 -7.73 10.36 -7.07
N LYS A 106 -8.04 11.33 -6.20
CA LYS A 106 -7.05 11.95 -5.32
C LYS A 106 -6.34 10.92 -4.43
N LYS A 107 -7.09 9.99 -3.85
CA LYS A 107 -6.53 8.90 -3.03
C LYS A 107 -5.65 7.95 -3.85
N LEU A 108 -6.10 7.56 -5.04
CA LEU A 108 -5.29 6.74 -5.94
C LEU A 108 -4.02 7.47 -6.38
N ASN A 109 -4.12 8.75 -6.70
CA ASN A 109 -2.99 9.57 -7.09
C ASN A 109 -1.94 9.68 -5.99
N GLU A 110 -2.37 9.85 -4.73
CA GLU A 110 -1.47 9.86 -3.57
C GLU A 110 -0.71 8.54 -3.42
N LEU A 111 -1.41 7.41 -3.52
CA LEU A 111 -0.81 6.06 -3.49
C LEU A 111 0.19 5.87 -4.64
N ILE A 112 -0.21 6.20 -5.86
CA ILE A 112 0.62 6.06 -7.06
C ILE A 112 1.86 6.96 -6.96
N THR A 113 1.72 8.17 -6.42
CA THR A 113 2.85 9.07 -6.18
C THR A 113 3.84 8.48 -5.18
N LEU A 114 3.36 7.86 -4.10
CA LEU A 114 4.24 7.16 -3.15
C LEU A 114 5.04 6.05 -3.81
N TYR A 115 4.37 5.18 -4.57
CA TYR A 115 5.04 4.09 -5.29
C TYR A 115 6.04 4.63 -6.31
N LYS A 116 5.67 5.66 -7.09
CA LYS A 116 6.55 6.25 -8.10
C LYS A 116 7.81 6.88 -7.48
N ASP A 117 7.64 7.67 -6.42
CA ASP A 117 8.77 8.29 -5.72
C ASP A 117 9.68 7.22 -5.11
N PHE A 118 9.10 6.13 -4.59
CA PHE A 118 9.84 5.03 -4.00
C PHE A 118 10.56 4.16 -5.05
N ASP A 119 9.91 3.85 -6.17
CA ASP A 119 10.51 3.11 -7.29
C ASP A 119 11.65 3.89 -7.92
N THR A 120 11.51 5.21 -8.05
CA THR A 120 12.60 6.09 -8.51
C THR A 120 13.81 5.99 -7.60
N TYR A 121 13.59 5.94 -6.28
CA TYR A 121 14.65 5.73 -5.30
C TYR A 121 15.29 4.33 -5.45
N LYS A 122 14.50 3.26 -5.56
CA LYS A 122 15.02 1.89 -5.73
C LYS A 122 15.84 1.70 -7.01
N ALA A 123 15.47 2.39 -8.09
CA ALA A 123 16.18 2.30 -9.38
C ALA A 123 17.53 3.04 -9.37
N SER A 124 17.83 3.83 -8.34
CA SER A 124 19.12 4.51 -8.24
C SER A 124 20.23 3.52 -7.91
N SER A 125 21.24 3.44 -8.78
CA SER A 125 22.38 2.53 -8.66
C SER A 125 23.33 2.85 -7.51
N ASP A 126 23.26 4.06 -6.97
CA ASP A 126 24.00 4.50 -5.80
C ASP A 126 23.29 5.74 -5.21
N PRO A 127 22.37 5.58 -4.24
CA PRO A 127 21.70 6.71 -3.61
C PRO A 127 22.70 7.49 -2.77
N LYS A 128 23.47 8.36 -3.43
CA LYS A 128 24.35 9.33 -2.76
C LYS A 128 23.47 10.34 -2.02
N GLU A 129 24.07 11.02 -1.06
CA GLU A 129 23.40 11.91 -0.09
C GLU A 129 22.61 13.10 -0.70
N ASN A 130 22.49 13.20 -2.03
CA ASN A 130 22.13 14.43 -2.71
C ASN A 130 20.66 14.51 -3.19
N ASN A 131 20.21 13.69 -4.15
CA ASN A 131 18.88 13.85 -4.76
C ASN A 131 17.94 12.67 -4.49
N GLU A 132 18.47 11.46 -4.53
CA GLU A 132 17.75 10.20 -4.28
C GLU A 132 17.26 10.16 -2.82
N CYS A 133 18.12 10.61 -1.89
CA CYS A 133 17.76 10.74 -0.49
C CYS A 133 16.70 11.82 -0.22
N LYS A 134 16.59 12.84 -1.08
CA LYS A 134 15.49 13.81 -1.01
C LYS A 134 14.18 13.18 -1.46
N CYS A 135 14.20 12.33 -2.50
CA CYS A 135 13.03 11.62 -2.99
C CYS A 135 12.45 10.68 -1.92
N VAL A 136 13.28 9.84 -1.31
CA VAL A 136 12.79 8.91 -0.27
C VAL A 136 12.31 9.65 0.99
N ARG A 137 12.97 10.75 1.39
CA ARG A 137 12.50 11.59 2.50
C ARG A 137 11.15 12.25 2.20
N LYS A 138 10.98 12.76 0.97
CA LYS A 138 9.70 13.29 0.50
C LYS A 138 8.62 12.20 0.52
N CYS A 139 8.95 11.00 0.04
CA CYS A 139 8.06 9.84 0.07
C CYS A 139 7.59 9.53 1.51
N ALA A 140 8.52 9.42 2.47
CA ALA A 140 8.21 9.19 3.87
C ALA A 140 7.33 10.31 4.49
N ASN A 141 7.62 11.57 4.17
CA ASN A 141 6.84 12.72 4.64
C ASN A 141 5.43 12.76 4.04
N SER A 142 5.29 12.45 2.75
CA SER A 142 3.99 12.32 2.08
C SER A 142 3.16 11.21 2.73
N TYR A 143 3.78 10.04 2.97
CA TYR A 143 3.13 8.93 3.66
C TYR A 143 2.59 9.34 5.04
N LYS A 144 3.42 10.00 5.86
CA LYS A 144 3.04 10.52 7.19
C LYS A 144 1.91 11.55 7.14
N THR A 145 1.73 12.22 6.01
CA THR A 145 0.60 13.13 5.79
C THR A 145 -0.66 12.35 5.41
N TYR A 146 -0.53 11.36 4.53
CA TYR A 146 -1.63 10.56 4.01
C TYR A 146 -2.25 9.64 5.07
N ILE A 147 -1.44 9.09 5.98
CA ILE A 147 -1.91 8.20 7.04
C ILE A 147 -2.91 8.86 8.00
N LYS A 148 -2.90 10.20 8.13
CA LYS A 148 -3.87 10.92 8.97
C LYS A 148 -5.32 10.70 8.52
N LYS A 149 -5.53 10.42 7.23
CA LYS A 149 -6.85 10.08 6.68
C LYS A 149 -7.36 8.71 7.14
N CYS A 150 -6.51 7.90 7.78
CA CYS A 150 -6.88 6.62 8.36
C CYS A 150 -7.32 6.72 9.81
N GLU A 151 -7.24 7.90 10.43
CA GLU A 151 -7.57 8.11 11.83
C GLU A 151 -9.06 7.90 12.11
N ASP A 152 -9.95 8.24 11.18
CA ASP A 152 -11.40 8.07 11.33
C ASP A 152 -11.87 6.61 11.10
N GLY A 153 -11.02 5.74 10.56
CA GLY A 153 -11.33 4.33 10.26
C GLY A 153 -12.34 4.11 9.12
N THR A 154 -12.80 5.18 8.45
CA THR A 154 -13.81 5.10 7.39
C THR A 154 -13.20 4.69 6.05
N GLN A 155 -11.92 5.00 5.83
CA GLN A 155 -11.24 4.82 4.54
C GLN A 155 -10.51 3.47 4.42
N ARG A 156 -11.18 2.37 4.82
CA ARG A 156 -10.57 1.03 4.98
C ARG A 156 -9.67 0.62 3.81
N ASN A 157 -10.19 0.61 2.58
CA ASN A 157 -9.43 0.18 1.39
C ASN A 157 -8.18 1.05 1.12
N TYR A 158 -8.29 2.36 1.33
CA TYR A 158 -7.15 3.28 1.16
C TYR A 158 -6.08 3.05 2.23
N CYS A 159 -6.51 2.81 3.46
CA CYS A 159 -5.61 2.54 4.59
C CYS A 159 -4.94 1.17 4.51
N GLU A 160 -5.62 0.16 3.96
CA GLU A 160 -5.03 -1.13 3.64
C GLU A 160 -3.96 -0.99 2.55
N ALA A 161 -4.22 -0.21 1.50
CA ALA A 161 -3.23 0.07 0.45
C ALA A 161 -2.01 0.84 0.98
N LEU A 162 -2.20 1.81 1.88
CA LEU A 162 -1.11 2.48 2.58
C LEU A 162 -0.32 1.53 3.48
N GLU A 163 -0.98 0.55 4.12
CA GLU A 163 -0.27 -0.47 4.91
C GLU A 163 0.56 -1.41 4.03
N GLU A 164 0.05 -1.79 2.86
CA GLU A 164 0.80 -2.56 1.86
C GLU A 164 2.04 -1.80 1.38
N PHE A 165 1.90 -0.51 1.10
CA PHE A 165 3.03 0.37 0.77
C PHE A 165 4.04 0.44 1.91
N ARG A 166 3.58 0.64 3.15
CA ARG A 166 4.45 0.67 4.34
C ARG A 166 5.29 -0.60 4.46
N ASN A 167 4.67 -1.77 4.29
CA ASN A 167 5.37 -3.05 4.40
C ASN A 167 6.49 -3.14 3.35
N THR A 168 6.18 -2.76 2.12
CA THR A 168 7.14 -2.69 1.02
C THR A 168 8.30 -1.75 1.32
N TYR A 169 7.98 -0.52 1.74
CA TYR A 169 8.97 0.50 2.07
C TYR A 169 9.88 0.03 3.20
N ASN A 170 9.30 -0.41 4.32
CA ASN A 170 10.06 -0.81 5.51
C ASN A 170 10.97 -2.00 5.21
N GLN A 171 10.48 -3.01 4.47
CA GLN A 171 11.27 -4.18 4.10
C GLN A 171 12.51 -3.78 3.30
N HIS A 172 12.35 -2.90 2.32
CA HIS A 172 13.47 -2.46 1.49
C HIS A 172 14.43 -1.54 2.27
N MET A 173 13.92 -0.59 3.04
CA MET A 173 14.77 0.33 3.81
C MET A 173 15.55 -0.38 4.92
N GLN A 174 14.98 -1.44 5.50
CA GLN A 174 15.66 -2.29 6.48
C GLN A 174 16.81 -3.10 5.86
N ASN A 175 16.70 -3.49 4.59
CA ASN A 175 17.76 -4.21 3.87
C ASN A 175 18.97 -3.34 3.52
N GLY A 176 18.88 -2.02 3.75
CA GLY A 176 19.99 -1.08 3.60
C GLY A 176 19.57 0.19 2.84
N THR A 177 20.06 1.33 3.34
CA THR A 177 19.98 2.62 2.65
C THR A 177 21.24 3.41 2.94
N ASN A 178 21.77 4.13 1.94
CA ASN A 178 22.88 5.06 2.10
C ASN A 178 22.41 6.46 2.50
N CYS A 179 21.11 6.65 2.75
CA CYS A 179 20.52 7.93 3.06
C CYS A 179 20.49 8.22 4.55
N ASN A 180 21.22 9.25 4.97
CA ASN A 180 21.16 9.78 6.32
C ASN A 180 19.82 10.49 6.58
N ASN A 181 19.33 10.42 7.83
CA ASN A 181 18.12 11.12 8.29
C ASN A 181 16.87 10.81 7.44
N VAL A 182 16.63 9.53 7.17
CA VAL A 182 15.41 9.00 6.56
C VAL A 182 14.79 7.99 7.51
N ASP A 183 13.46 8.02 7.64
CA ASP A 183 12.75 7.03 8.44
C ASP A 183 12.90 5.64 7.80
N ILE A 184 13.47 4.69 8.53
CA ILE A 184 13.54 3.28 8.10
C ILE A 184 12.16 2.61 8.27
N TYR A 185 11.41 3.03 9.30
CA TYR A 185 10.09 2.48 9.62
C TYR A 185 9.02 3.56 9.56
N LEU A 186 8.07 3.38 8.66
CA LEU A 186 6.87 4.20 8.59
C LEU A 186 5.84 3.76 9.66
N PRO A 187 5.03 4.70 10.20
CA PRO A 187 3.96 4.38 11.16
C PRO A 187 2.89 3.49 10.51
N SER A 188 2.31 2.55 11.25
CA SER A 188 1.25 1.66 10.72
C SER A 188 -0.11 2.34 10.66
N THR A 189 -0.88 2.04 9.62
CA THR A 189 -2.28 2.49 9.49
C THR A 189 -3.18 1.71 10.44
N LYS A 190 -2.73 0.53 10.88
CA LYS A 190 -3.43 -0.28 11.88
C LYS A 190 -3.21 0.37 13.24
N LYS A 191 -4.31 0.84 13.83
CA LYS A 191 -4.30 1.24 15.24
C LYS A 191 -3.98 0.02 16.08
N VAL A 192 -2.77 -0.02 16.63
CA VAL A 192 -2.48 -0.92 17.74
C VAL A 192 -3.38 -0.47 18.88
N ASN A 193 -4.30 -1.34 19.32
CA ASN A 193 -5.08 -1.03 20.50
C ASN A 193 -4.12 -1.08 21.69
N ILE A 194 -3.57 0.08 22.06
CA ILE A 194 -2.56 0.24 23.12
C ILE A 194 -3.08 -0.38 24.43
N ILE A 195 -4.39 -0.29 24.67
CA ILE A 195 -5.04 -0.95 25.80
C ILE A 195 -4.81 -2.47 25.70
N VAL A 196 -5.11 -3.10 24.57
CA VAL A 196 -4.89 -4.54 24.37
C VAL A 196 -3.39 -4.91 24.50
N LEU A 197 -2.49 -4.10 23.92
CA LEU A 197 -1.05 -4.33 23.97
C LEU A 197 -0.49 -4.30 25.41
N ILE A 198 -1.02 -3.41 26.27
CA ILE A 198 -0.63 -3.30 27.68
C ILE A 198 -1.36 -4.33 28.54
N THR A 199 -2.63 -4.59 28.24
CA THR A 199 -3.51 -5.44 29.06
C THR A 199 -3.11 -6.91 28.97
N ILE A 200 -2.72 -7.40 27.78
CA ILE A 200 -2.35 -8.81 27.60
C ILE A 200 -1.14 -9.21 28.47
N PRO A 201 0.03 -8.51 28.42
CA PRO A 201 1.16 -8.82 29.29
C PRO A 201 0.83 -8.67 30.77
N SER A 202 0.05 -7.65 31.14
CA SER A 202 -0.33 -7.39 32.53
C SER A 202 -1.15 -8.53 33.13
N ILE A 203 -2.12 -9.07 32.37
CA ILE A 203 -2.91 -10.24 32.81
C ILE A 203 -2.03 -11.48 32.98
N ILE A 204 -1.10 -11.72 32.05
CA ILE A 204 -0.18 -12.88 32.11
C ILE A 204 0.73 -12.79 33.35
N ILE A 205 1.24 -11.59 33.66
CA ILE A 205 2.08 -11.39 34.85
C ILE A 205 1.26 -11.61 36.12
N LEU A 206 0.03 -11.08 36.19
CA LEU A 206 -0.85 -11.24 37.34
C LEU A 206 -1.22 -12.71 37.59
N THR A 207 -1.56 -13.46 36.54
CA THR A 207 -1.86 -14.89 36.67
C THR A 207 -0.65 -15.68 37.13
N PHE A 208 0.54 -15.39 36.59
CA PHE A 208 1.77 -16.04 37.03
C PHE A 208 2.12 -15.73 38.49
N CYS A 209 2.00 -14.48 38.92
CA CYS A 209 2.19 -14.08 40.32
C CYS A 209 1.21 -14.80 41.27
N PHE A 210 -0.05 -14.93 40.85
CA PHE A 210 -1.07 -15.62 41.63
C PHE A 210 -0.77 -17.12 41.78
N LEU A 211 -0.33 -17.78 40.71
CA LEU A 211 0.08 -19.19 40.75
C LEU A 211 1.29 -19.40 41.68
N LEU A 212 2.30 -18.54 41.59
CA LEU A 212 3.46 -18.59 42.50
C LEU A 212 3.04 -18.39 43.96
N PHE A 213 2.14 -17.46 44.23
CA PHE A 213 1.62 -17.22 45.57
C PHE A 213 0.92 -18.46 46.14
N ILE A 214 0.07 -19.12 45.35
CA ILE A 214 -0.58 -20.38 45.75
C ILE A 214 0.47 -21.46 46.04
N LEU A 215 1.48 -21.63 45.18
CA LEU A 215 2.54 -22.63 45.40
C LEU A 215 3.31 -22.38 46.70
N VAL A 216 3.63 -21.11 47.01
CA VAL A 216 4.28 -20.73 48.27
C VAL A 216 3.39 -21.04 49.47
N LEU A 217 2.08 -20.79 49.37
CA LEU A 217 1.13 -21.13 50.44
C LEU A 217 1.04 -22.64 50.65
N MET A 218 0.95 -23.42 49.58
CA MET A 218 0.92 -24.88 49.64
C MET A 218 2.20 -25.45 50.27
N HIS A 219 3.37 -24.94 49.87
CA HIS A 219 4.65 -25.31 50.47
C HIS A 219 4.72 -24.95 51.96
N LYS A 220 4.22 -23.77 52.37
CA LYS A 220 4.12 -23.38 53.79
C LYS A 220 3.13 -24.23 54.58
N CYS A 221 2.08 -24.76 53.96
CA CYS A 221 1.14 -25.69 54.60
C CYS A 221 1.76 -27.08 54.79
N SER A 222 2.36 -27.65 53.75
CA SER A 222 3.06 -28.95 53.83
C SER A 222 4.15 -28.95 54.92
N LYS A 223 4.98 -27.90 54.98
CA LYS A 223 6.02 -27.77 56.03
C LYS A 223 5.45 -27.60 57.45
N ARG A 224 4.22 -27.08 57.60
CA ARG A 224 3.55 -26.97 58.90
C ARG A 224 2.99 -28.32 59.37
N GLU A 225 2.52 -29.15 58.44
CA GLU A 225 2.05 -30.50 58.77
C GLU A 225 3.21 -31.38 59.22
N GLU A 226 4.34 -31.39 58.51
CA GLU A 226 5.55 -32.14 58.90
C GLU A 226 5.99 -31.82 60.34
N LYS A 227 6.05 -30.52 60.70
CA LYS A 227 6.39 -30.09 62.06
C LYS A 227 5.39 -30.52 63.13
N LYS A 228 4.11 -30.68 62.77
CA LYS A 228 3.05 -31.13 63.69
C LYS A 228 3.16 -32.63 63.99
N TYR A 229 3.66 -33.43 63.04
CA TYR A 229 3.93 -34.85 63.25
C TYR A 229 5.21 -35.07 64.05
N GLU A 230 6.29 -34.33 63.81
CA GLU A 230 7.53 -34.44 64.60
C GLU A 230 7.36 -34.02 66.07
N GLY A 231 6.53 -33.01 66.36
CA GLY A 231 6.23 -32.56 67.72
C GLY A 231 5.33 -33.49 68.55
N LYS A 232 4.79 -34.56 67.94
CA LYS A 232 3.93 -35.55 68.63
C LYS A 232 4.70 -36.77 69.16
N PHE A 233 5.97 -36.92 68.81
CA PHE A 233 6.83 -38.06 69.20
C PHE A 233 7.93 -37.67 70.20
N LYS A 234 7.80 -36.52 70.86
CA LYS A 234 8.73 -36.01 71.89
C LYS A 234 7.96 -35.74 73.18
#